data_AF-A0A7Y0TK43-F1
#
_entry.id   AF-A0A7Y0TK43-F1
#
_cell.length_a   1.000
_cell.length_b   1.000
_cell.length_c   1.000
_cell.angle_alpha   90.00
_cell.angle_beta   90.00
_cell.angle_gamma   90.00
#
_symmetry.space_group_name_H-M   'P 1'
#
loop_
_entity.id
_entity.type
_entity.pdbx_description
1 polymer ?
#
loop_
_entity_poly.entity_id
_entity_poly.type
_entity_poly.pdbx_seq_one_letter_code
_entity_poly.pdbx_strand_id
1 'polypeptide(L)' 'MTVTKKVLITGASGYLGRYAVKEFKDRGYYVRALVRNPEKIKTAGLHGEPAVY' A
#
# COMPACT_ATOMS: atom_id res chain seq x y z
N MET A 1 -14.99 3.50 -21.46
CA MET A 1 -14.30 3.99 -20.25
C MET A 1 -14.18 2.82 -19.28
N THR A 2 -12.96 2.39 -18.94
CA THR A 2 -12.75 1.39 -17.89
C THR A 2 -12.88 2.07 -16.52
N VAL A 3 -13.72 1.52 -15.65
CA VAL A 3 -13.87 2.03 -14.27
C VAL A 3 -12.69 1.54 -13.43
N THR A 4 -11.88 2.47 -12.92
CA THR A 4 -10.79 2.14 -11.99
C THR A 4 -11.38 1.66 -10.67
N LYS A 5 -11.09 0.40 -10.31
CA LYS A 5 -11.50 -0.18 -9.03
C LYS A 5 -10.78 0.54 -7.88
N LYS A 6 -11.49 0.84 -6.80
CA LYS A 6 -10.96 1.49 -5.60
C LYS A 6 -10.84 0.48 -4.45
N VAL A 7 -9.76 0.56 -3.68
CA VAL A 7 -9.55 -0.28 -2.49
C VAL A 7 -8.95 0.53 -1.34
N LEU A 8 -9.43 0.28 -0.11
CA LEU A 8 -8.86 0.79 1.14
C LEU A 8 -8.08 -0.33 1.81
N ILE A 9 -6.82 -0.09 2.15
CA ILE A 9 -5.97 -1.06 2.85
C ILE A 9 -5.65 -0.50 4.23
N THR A 10 -6.17 -1.14 5.27
CA THR A 10 -5.80 -0.88 6.66
C THR A 10 -4.54 -1.66 7.02
N GLY A 11 -3.82 -1.22 8.06
CA GLY A 11 -2.55 -1.86 8.42
C GLY A 11 -1.47 -1.71 7.35
N ALA A 12 -1.59 -0.74 6.44
CA ALA A 12 -0.70 -0.55 5.29
C ALA A 12 0.76 -0.21 5.66
N SER A 13 1.06 -0.02 6.95
CA SER A 13 2.42 0.18 7.46
C SER A 13 3.12 -1.08 7.96
N GLY A 14 2.37 -2.18 8.12
CA GLY A 14 2.89 -3.49 8.52
C GLY A 14 3.36 -4.33 7.33
N TYR A 15 3.88 -5.52 7.64
CA TYR A 15 4.52 -6.40 6.65
C TYR A 15 3.61 -6.67 5.45
N LEU A 16 2.49 -7.36 5.69
CA LEU A 16 1.55 -7.75 4.64
C LEU A 16 0.89 -6.55 3.96
N GLY A 17 0.59 -5.50 4.72
CA GLY A 17 -0.12 -4.32 4.20
C GLY A 17 0.66 -3.62 3.09
N ARG A 18 1.99 -3.53 3.19
CA ARG A 18 2.84 -2.91 2.17
C ARG A 18 2.85 -3.71 0.86
N TYR A 19 2.97 -5.03 0.94
CA TYR A 19 2.88 -5.89 -0.24
C TYR A 19 1.50 -5.84 -0.89
N ALA A 20 0.43 -5.81 -0.08
CA ALA A 20 -0.93 -5.66 -0.60
C ALA A 20 -1.09 -4.33 -1.37
N VAL A 21 -0.60 -3.21 -0.82
CA VAL A 21 -0.64 -1.91 -1.53
C VAL A 21 0.08 -2.00 -2.87
N LYS A 22 1.30 -2.55 -2.89
CA LYS A 22 2.07 -2.74 -4.12
C LYS A 22 1.30 -3.57 -5.15
N GLU A 23 0.80 -4.74 -4.75
CA GLU A 23 0.11 -5.66 -5.65
C GLU A 23 -1.17 -5.05 -6.23
N PHE A 24 -2.00 -4.38 -5.41
CA PHE A 24 -3.21 -3.72 -5.90
C PHE A 24 -2.89 -2.57 -6.85
N LYS A 25 -1.82 -1.82 -6.58
CA LYS A 25 -1.35 -0.76 -7.47
C LYS A 25 -0.88 -1.32 -8.80
N ASP A 26 -0.10 -2.40 -8.80
CA ASP A 26 0.41 -3.09 -9.99
C ASP A 26 -0.75 -3.66 -10.83
N ARG A 27 -1.87 -4.05 -10.20
CA ARG A 27 -3.12 -4.46 -10.87
C ARG A 27 -3.99 -3.30 -11.38
N GLY A 28 -3.54 -2.06 -11.24
CA GLY A 28 -4.26 -0.87 -11.74
C GLY A 28 -5.38 -0.36 -10.84
N TYR A 29 -5.39 -0.72 -9.55
CA TYR A 29 -6.37 -0.19 -8.60
C TYR A 29 -5.97 1.21 -8.14
N TYR A 30 -6.98 2.03 -7.83
CA TYR A 30 -6.78 3.19 -6.97
C TYR A 30 -6.75 2.74 -5.51
N VAL A 31 -5.59 2.84 -4.88
CA VAL A 31 -5.36 2.37 -3.52
C VAL A 31 -5.35 3.56 -2.55
N ARG A 32 -6.15 3.47 -1.48
CA ARG A 32 -6.02 4.31 -0.29
C ARG A 32 -5.38 3.50 0.82
N ALA A 33 -4.15 3.84 1.20
CA ALA A 33 -3.45 3.22 2.32
C ALA A 33 -3.79 3.95 3.62
N LEU A 34 -4.36 3.25 4.60
CA LEU A 34 -4.62 3.78 5.93
C LEU A 34 -3.50 3.36 6.89
N VAL A 35 -2.81 4.36 7.42
CA VAL A 35 -1.68 4.19 8.34
C VAL A 35 -1.80 5.16 9.51
N ARG A 36 -1.17 4.81 10.64
CA ARG A 36 -1.08 5.70 11.81
C ARG A 36 -0.05 6.82 11.62
N ASN A 37 1.09 6.48 11.02
CA ASN A 37 2.17 7.41 10.72
C ASN A 37 2.59 7.27 9.24
N PRO A 38 2.30 8.27 8.38
CA PRO A 38 2.69 8.26 6.96
C PRO A 38 4.20 8.19 6.73
N GLU A 39 5.03 8.72 7.63
CA GLU A 39 6.48 8.67 7.46
C GLU A 39 7.03 7.24 7.51
N LYS A 40 6.39 6.35 8.28
CA LYS A 40 6.83 4.96 8.44
C LYS A 40 6.85 4.20 7.11
N ILE A 41 5.98 4.54 6.16
CA ILE A 41 5.83 3.79 4.91
C ILE A 41 6.68 4.31 3.76
N LYS A 42 7.34 5.45 3.91
CA LYS A 42 8.17 6.07 2.86
C LYS A 42 9.50 5.34 2.63
N THR A 43 9.91 4.48 3.55
CA THR A 43 11.12 3.67 3.46
C THR A 43 10.78 2.18 3.48
N ALA A 44 11.71 1.35 3.00
CA ALA A 44 11.58 -0.10 3.09
C ALA A 44 11.47 -0.55 4.56
N GLY A 45 10.71 -1.62 4.80
CA GLY A 45 10.55 -2.20 6.12
C GLY A 45 11.73 -3.09 6.51
N LEU A 46 11.76 -3.49 7.79
CA LEU A 46 12.84 -4.28 8.39
C LEU A 46 13.03 -5.65 7.72
N HIS A 47 11.98 -6.21 7.12
CA HIS A 47 11.94 -7.54 6.53
C HIS A 47 11.84 -7.50 5.00
N GLY A 48 12.35 -6.42 4.38
CA GLY A 48 12.35 -6.26 2.93
C GLY A 48 11.02 -5.78 2.35
N GLU A 49 10.12 -5.28 3.18
CA GLU A 49 8.83 -4.80 2.71
C GLU A 49 9.01 -3.52 1.89
N PRO A 50 8.28 -3.35 0.77
CA PRO A 50 8.46 -2.19 -0.08
C PRO A 50 8.07 -0.90 0.65
N ALA A 51 8.70 0.20 0.21
CA ALA A 51 8.16 1.53 0.48
C ALA A 51 6.82 1.69 -0.25
N VAL A 52 5.89 2.42 0.36
CA VAL A 52 4.60 2.77 -0.21
C VAL A 52 4.58 4.28 -0.44
N TYR A 53 4.35 4.69 -1.68
CA TYR A 53 4.29 6.07 -2.16
C TYR A 53 2.93 6.37 -2.83
#